data_AF-A0A0B6ZCW9-F1
#
_entry.id   AF-A0A0B6ZCW9-F1
#
_cell.length_a   1.000
_cell.length_b   1.000
_cell.length_c   1.000
_cell.angle_alpha   90.00
_cell.angle_beta   90.00
_cell.angle_gamma   90.00
#
_symmetry.space_group_name_H-M   'P 1'
#
loop_
_entity.id
_entity.type
_entity.pdbx_description
1 polymer ?
#
loop_
_entity_poly.entity_id
_entity_poly.type
_entity_poly.pdbx_seq_one_letter_code
_entity_poly.pdbx_strand_id
1 'polypeptide(L)' 'MANTIVTAQMYEENSFLRIPSHINFIMHILESLTEFDITLETSLLRGIDLNI' A
#
# COMPACT_ATOMS: atom_id res chain seq x y z
N MET A 1 9.66 -0.50 -2.90
CA MET A 1 10.30 0.84 -2.98
C MET A 1 10.15 1.38 -4.40
N ALA A 2 10.12 2.70 -4.59
CA ALA A 2 9.75 3.35 -5.86
C ALA A 2 10.52 2.86 -7.10
N ASN A 3 11.76 2.40 -6.90
CA ASN A 3 12.68 1.98 -7.97
C ASN A 3 12.82 0.45 -8.07
N THR A 4 11.75 -0.32 -7.87
CA THR A 4 11.79 -1.77 -8.13
C THR A 4 11.37 -2.08 -9.56
N ILE A 5 11.85 -3.22 -10.09
CA ILE A 5 11.51 -3.70 -11.44
C ILE A 5 9.98 -3.84 -11.58
N VAL A 6 9.31 -4.38 -10.56
CA VAL A 6 7.85 -4.56 -10.56
C VAL A 6 7.12 -3.21 -10.65
N THR A 7 7.53 -2.22 -9.86
CA THR A 7 6.92 -0.88 -9.91
C THR A 7 7.19 -0.19 -11.24
N ALA A 8 8.38 -0.37 -11.84
CA ALA A 8 8.70 0.19 -13.15
C ALA A 8 7.92 -0.44 -14.30
N GLN A 9 7.56 -1.73 -14.19
CA GLN A 9 6.75 -2.44 -15.19
C GLN A 9 5.26 -2.09 -15.11
N MET A 10 4.76 -1.73 -13.92
CA MET A 10 3.34 -1.47 -13.69
C MET A 10 2.96 0.01 -13.78
N TYR A 11 3.93 0.93 -13.65
CA TYR A 11 3.66 2.37 -13.53
C TYR A 11 4.58 3.23 -14.40
N GLU A 12 3.99 4.26 -15.01
CA GLU A 12 4.68 5.29 -15.79
C GLU A 12 5.69 6.08 -14.93
N GLU A 13 6.73 6.66 -15.55
CA GLU A 13 7.87 7.26 -14.85
C GLU A 13 7.53 8.35 -13.84
N ASN A 14 6.52 9.17 -14.12
CA ASN A 14 6.05 10.22 -13.23
C ASN A 14 4.87 9.80 -12.35
N SER A 15 4.56 8.50 -12.29
CA SER A 15 3.48 7.98 -11.45
C SER A 15 3.81 8.12 -9.97
N PHE A 16 2.77 8.27 -9.17
CA PHE A 16 2.88 8.43 -7.71
C PHE A 16 3.79 7.38 -7.05
N LEU A 17 3.64 6.11 -7.43
CA LEU A 17 4.40 4.99 -6.87
C LEU A 17 5.86 4.90 -7.35
N ARG A 18 6.28 5.71 -8.34
CA ARG A 18 7.68 5.81 -8.78
C ARG A 18 8.41 7.03 -8.21
N ILE A 19 7.73 7.87 -7.43
CA ILE A 19 8.31 9.05 -6.82
C ILE A 19 8.61 8.76 -5.33
N PRO A 20 9.90 8.71 -4.91
CA PRO A 20 10.26 8.33 -3.53
C PRO A 20 9.65 9.21 -2.45
N SER A 21 9.55 10.52 -2.67
CA SER A 21 8.92 11.46 -1.71
C SER A 21 7.44 11.19 -1.50
N HIS A 22 6.72 10.81 -2.56
CA HIS A 22 5.30 10.46 -2.50
C HIS A 22 5.07 9.14 -1.76
N ILE A 23 5.94 8.15 -1.99
CA ILE A 23 5.93 6.90 -1.21
C ILE A 23 6.19 7.19 0.27
N ASN A 24 7.20 7.99 0.59
CA ASN A 24 7.50 8.32 1.99
C ASN A 24 6.34 9.06 2.67
N PHE A 25 5.67 9.94 1.94
CA PHE A 25 4.47 10.61 2.43
C PHE A 25 3.35 9.61 2.76
N ILE A 26 3.02 8.70 1.84
CA ILE A 26 1.95 7.74 2.13
C ILE A 26 2.34 6.74 3.21
N MET A 27 3.63 6.39 3.33
CA MET A 27 4.13 5.56 4.42
C MET A 27 3.87 6.20 5.79
N HIS A 28 4.06 7.52 5.94
CA HIS A 28 3.75 8.20 7.20
C HIS A 28 2.24 8.16 7.52
N ILE A 29 1.39 8.29 6.50
CA ILE A 29 -0.06 8.16 6.69
C ILE A 29 -0.42 6.73 7.10
N LEU A 30 0.10 5.72 6.41
CA LEU A 30 -0.15 4.32 6.72
C LEU A 30 0.42 3.92 8.09
N GLU A 31 1.53 4.50 8.52
CA GLU A 31 2.11 4.29 9.85
C GLU A 31 1.15 4.76 10.94
N SER A 32 0.49 5.91 10.77
CA SER A 32 -0.54 6.34 11.73
C SER A 32 -1.72 5.38 11.82
N LEU A 33 -2.03 4.62 10.76
CA LEU A 33 -3.10 3.61 10.80
C LEU A 33 -2.73 2.39 11.65
N THR A 34 -1.44 2.16 11.93
CA THR A 34 -1.00 1.02 12.78
C THR A 34 -1.35 1.20 14.26
N GLU A 35 -1.68 2.43 14.68
CA GLU A 35 -2.11 2.72 16.04
C GLU A 35 -3.58 2.31 16.31
N PHE A 36 -4.33 1.95 15.27
CA PHE A 36 -5.74 1.62 15.35
C PHE A 36 -5.98 0.12 15.16
N ASP A 37 -6.83 -0.46 16.00
CA ASP A 37 -7.36 -1.80 15.79
C ASP A 37 -8.49 -1.76 14.75
N ILE A 38 -8.12 -1.87 13.47
CA ILE A 38 -9.07 -1.85 12.36
C ILE A 38 -9.59 -3.27 12.14
N THR A 39 -10.73 -3.58 12.75
CA THR A 39 -11.44 -4.84 12.50
C THR A 39 -12.18 -4.77 11.15
N LEU A 40 -11.76 -5.59 10.19
CA LEU A 40 -12.50 -5.79 8.94
C LEU A 40 -13.59 -6.85 9.15
N GLU A 41 -14.85 -6.47 8.99
CA GLU A 41 -15.97 -7.39 9.11
C GLU A 41 -15.92 -8.48 8.02
N THR A 42 -16.41 -9.68 8.34
CA THR A 42 -16.38 -10.86 7.46
C THR A 42 -17.07 -10.63 6.11
N SER A 43 -18.06 -9.74 6.07
CA SER A 43 -18.74 -9.32 4.83
C SER A 43 -17.79 -8.62 3.85
N LEU A 44 -16.79 -7.91 4.35
CA LEU A 44 -15.76 -7.20 3.59
C LEU A 44 -14.55 -8.08 3.25
N LEU A 45 -14.37 -9.19 3.96
CA LEU A 45 -13.29 -10.16 3.73
C LEU A 45 -13.61 -11.16 2.60
N ARG A 46 -14.79 -11.07 1.98
CA ARG A 46 -15.23 -12.01 0.97
C ARG A 46 -14.30 -12.01 -0.25
N GLY A 47 -13.60 -13.12 -0.47
CA GLY A 47 -12.65 -13.29 -1.59
C GLY A 47 -11.20 -12.96 -1.24
N ILE A 48 -10.92 -12.57 0.00
CA ILE A 48 -9.57 -12.46 0.54
C ILE A 48 -9.32 -13.73 1.36
N ASP A 49 -8.50 -14.63 0.83
CA ASP A 49 -8.08 -15.82 1.56
C ASP A 49 -7.03 -15.42 2.59
N LEU A 50 -7.49 -15.16 3.82
CA LEU A 50 -6.61 -14.94 4.95
C LEU A 50 -6.09 -16.32 5.40
N ASN A 51 -5.11 -16.87 4.69
CA ASN A 51 -4.27 -17.95 5.22
C ASN A 51 -3.41 -17.37 6.35
N ILE A 52 -3.99 -17.30 7.55
CA ILE A 52 -3.31 -16.92 8.78
C ILE A 52 -2.47 -18.11 9.26
#